data_AF-A0AA50TJB9-F1
#
_entry.id   AF-A0AA50TJB9-F1
#
_cell.length_a   1.000
_cell.length_b   1.000
_cell.length_c   1.000
_cell.angle_alpha   90.00
_cell.angle_beta   90.00
_cell.angle_gamma   90.00
#
_symmetry.space_group_name_H-M   'P 1'
#
loop_
_entity.id
_entity.type
_entity.pdbx_description
1 polymer ?
#
loop_
_entity_poly.entity_id
_entity_poly.type
_entity_poly.pdbx_seq_one_letter_code
_entity_poly.pdbx_strand_id
1 'polypeptide(L)' 'DSPVLWIRLDPEMSLLRTAQVSQPDYQWQYQLRHERDVTAQREAIAALQSYP' A
#
# COMPACT_ATOMS: atom_id res chain seq x y z
N ASP A 1 -16.35 -6.92 8.65
CA ASP A 1 -15.13 -7.74 8.63
C ASP A 1 -14.64 -7.93 7.20
N SER A 2 -13.62 -7.16 6.83
CA SER A 2 -12.91 -7.40 5.56
C SER A 2 -11.74 -8.35 5.86
N PRO A 3 -11.73 -9.58 5.34
CA PRO A 3 -10.70 -10.58 5.65
C PRO A 3 -9.34 -10.28 5.01
N VAL A 4 -9.24 -9.25 4.15
CA VAL A 4 -8.02 -8.85 3.45
C VAL A 4 -7.57 -7.47 3.94
N LEU A 5 -6.29 -7.38 4.33
CA LEU A 5 -5.71 -6.18 4.93
C LEU A 5 -5.08 -5.24 3.88
N TRP A 6 -4.16 -5.72 3.04
CA TRP A 6 -3.58 -5.00 1.88
C TRP A 6 -2.84 -5.96 0.93
N ILE A 7 -2.54 -5.51 -0.29
CA ILE A 7 -1.79 -6.27 -1.30
C ILE A 7 -0.29 -5.93 -1.23
N ARG A 8 0.59 -6.94 -1.36
CA ARG A 8 2.03 -6.76 -1.54
C ARG A 8 2.45 -7.31 -2.90
N LEU A 9 3.09 -6.48 -3.73
CA LEU A 9 3.46 -6.82 -5.10
C LEU A 9 4.98 -6.58 -5.29
N ASP A 10 5.76 -7.62 -5.55
CA ASP A 10 7.25 -7.59 -5.67
C ASP A 10 7.94 -6.76 -4.57
N PRO A 11 7.81 -7.16 -3.30
CA PRO A 11 8.44 -6.43 -2.20
C PRO A 11 9.98 -6.35 -2.32
N GLU A 12 10.59 -7.29 -3.05
CA GLU A 12 12.04 -7.33 -3.27
C GLU A 12 12.51 -6.46 -4.44
N MET A 13 11.59 -5.75 -5.12
CA MET A 13 11.90 -4.90 -6.28
C MET A 13 12.71 -5.61 -7.38
N SER A 14 12.37 -6.88 -7.64
CA SER A 14 13.04 -7.72 -8.63
C SER A 14 12.81 -7.28 -10.08
N LEU A 15 11.75 -6.49 -10.34
CA LEU A 15 11.41 -5.99 -11.65
C LEU A 15 11.38 -4.45 -11.69
N LEU A 16 12.00 -3.87 -12.72
CA LEU A 16 11.80 -2.46 -13.06
C LEU A 16 10.38 -2.28 -13.65
N ARG A 17 9.48 -1.70 -12.87
CA ARG A 17 8.08 -1.52 -13.25
C ARG A 17 7.40 -0.38 -12.50
N THR A 18 6.21 -0.03 -12.97
CA THR A 18 5.25 0.81 -12.25
C THR A 18 4.09 -0.07 -11.78
N ALA A 19 3.82 -0.09 -10.47
CA ALA A 19 2.64 -0.74 -9.92
C ALA A 19 1.50 0.28 -9.77
N GLN A 20 0.28 -0.13 -10.14
CA GLN A 20 -0.94 0.64 -9.86
C GLN A 20 -1.84 -0.25 -9.01
N VAL A 21 -2.06 0.16 -7.77
CA VAL A 21 -2.89 -0.56 -6.80
C VAL A 21 -4.04 0.34 -6.37
N SER A 22 -5.25 -0.22 -6.34
CA SER A 22 -6.43 0.44 -5.80
C SER A 22 -7.00 -0.39 -4.67
N GLN A 23 -7.13 0.23 -3.50
CA GLN A 23 -7.74 -0.36 -2.32
C GLN A 23 -8.41 0.76 -1.50
N PRO A 24 -9.37 0.43 -0.62
CA PRO A 24 -10.01 1.41 0.25
C PRO A 24 -9.03 2.20 1.13
N ASP A 25 -9.41 3.41 1.52
CA ASP A 25 -8.65 4.29 2.42
C ASP A 25 -8.27 3.63 3.74
N TYR A 26 -9.18 2.87 4.36
CA TYR A 26 -8.91 2.16 5.62
C TYR A 26 -7.79 1.12 5.47
N GLN A 27 -7.63 0.51 4.28
CA GLN A 27 -6.53 -0.44 4.03
C GLN A 27 -5.20 0.28 3.95
N TRP A 28 -5.14 1.43 3.27
CA TRP A 28 -3.94 2.27 3.24
C TRP A 28 -3.55 2.79 4.62
N GLN A 29 -4.52 3.26 5.42
CA GLN A 29 -4.28 3.70 6.79
C GLN A 29 -3.75 2.57 7.67
N TYR A 30 -4.33 1.37 7.54
CA TYR A 30 -3.91 0.20 8.29
C TYR A 30 -2.53 -0.30 7.85
N GLN A 31 -2.25 -0.31 6.54
CA GLN A 31 -0.93 -0.59 5.98
C GLN A 31 0.12 0.38 6.51
N LEU A 32 -0.15 1.69 6.51
CA LEU A 32 0.80 2.68 7.04
C LEU A 32 1.12 2.48 8.53
N ARG A 33 0.16 1.98 9.33
CA ARG A 33 0.34 1.74 10.77
C ARG A 33 1.09 0.44 11.09
N HIS A 34 0.97 -0.58 10.23
CA HIS A 34 1.39 -1.95 10.58
C HIS A 34 2.43 -2.56 9.63
N GLU A 35 2.59 -2.04 8.42
CA GLU A 35 3.59 -2.50 7.46
C GLU A 35 5.00 -2.09 7.91
N ARG A 36 6.00 -2.94 7.67
CA ARG A 36 7.41 -2.68 8.03
C ARG A 36 8.24 -2.21 6.84
N ASP A 37 7.71 -2.42 5.62
CA ASP A 37 8.34 -2.01 4.38
C ASP A 37 8.11 -0.52 4.11
N VAL A 38 9.18 0.27 4.14
CA VAL A 38 9.15 1.72 3.90
C VAL A 38 8.64 2.08 2.50
N THR A 39 8.82 1.20 1.51
CA THR A 39 8.37 1.47 0.15
C THR A 39 6.85 1.35 0.05
N ALA A 40 6.30 0.32 0.69
CA ALA A 40 4.86 0.14 0.84
C ALA A 40 4.22 1.27 1.66
N GLN A 41 4.87 1.72 2.75
CA GLN A 41 4.42 2.88 3.52
C GLN A 41 4.41 4.16 2.67
N ARG A 42 5.45 4.38 1.86
CA ARG A 42 5.52 5.53 0.95
C ARG A 42 4.39 5.51 -0.08
N GLU A 43 4.09 4.35 -0.66
CA GLU A 43 2.97 4.17 -1.59
C GLU A 43 1.63 4.47 -0.91
N ALA A 44 1.43 3.98 0.32
CA ALA A 44 0.22 4.26 1.10
C ALA A 44 0.03 5.76 1.37
N ILE A 45 1.10 6.49 1.70
CA ILE A 45 1.05 7.94 1.88
C ILE A 45 0.63 8.65 0.57
N ALA A 46 1.26 8.28 -0.55
CA ALA A 46 0.95 8.88 -1.85
C ALA A 46 -0.51 8.60 -2.28
N ALA A 47 -1.00 7.38 -2.04
CA ALA A 47 -2.39 7.03 -2.28
C ALA A 47 -3.33 7.86 -1.40
N LEU A 48 -3.07 7.94 -0.10
CA LEU A 48 -3.88 8.69 0.87
C LEU A 48 -3.97 10.19 0.58
N GLN A 49 -2.95 10.80 -0.01
CA GLN A 49 -3.01 12.20 -0.46
C GLN A 49 -4.08 12.47 -1.52
N SER A 50 -4.54 11.43 -2.21
CA SER A 50 -5.58 11.52 -3.25
C SER A 50 -6.99 11.34 -2.67
N TYR A 51 -7.12 10.98 -1.40
CA TYR A 51 -8.41 10.85 -0.70
C TYR A 51 -8.72 12.16 0.07
N PRO A 52 -10.01 12.53 0.19
CA PRO A 52 -10.44 13.76 0.86
C PRO A 52 -10.23 13.76 2.37
#